data_AF-A0A210QBV8-F1
#
_entry.id   AF-A0A210QBV8-F1
#
_cell.length_a   1.000
_cell.length_b   1.000
_cell.length_c   1.000
_cell.angle_alpha   90.00
_cell.angle_beta   90.00
_cell.angle_gamma   90.00
#
_symmetry.space_group_name_H-M   'P 1'
#
loop_
_entity.id
_entity.type
_entity.pdbx_description
1 polymer ?
#
loop_
_entity_poly.entity_id
_entity_poly.type
_entity_poly.pdbx_seq_one_letter_code
_entity_poly.pdbx_strand_id
1 'polypeptide(L)'
;MVFNWKLLLLDYSGAKRPLLGILEIISATHAESHFRHELVIMAASSNPGIPVDEMKMTNRIMCFQRKQADGCFALGNMFSQIDDRGDKAAKLYQHTCETYNHGPSCFYLSNYFFFARGELRKDTKKFLEYAKKGCQYQCAGACMLLAAFFHPAHTRIPFRDDSDMKMKDFSKTVDYYEKACQMNNSEGCVKAGSAYLYGATNLNFDKNEAKALPYFIKACENGEGLGCALAYRQYKDGLGVQADQKLAELYSAKYENINREKKRQ
;
A
#
# COMPACT_ATOMS: atom_id res chain seq x y z
N MET A 1 14.78 -42.96 24.53
CA MET A 1 14.03 -42.30 23.46
C MET A 1 14.58 -40.86 23.36
N VAL A 2 15.79 -40.58 22.85
CA VAL A 2 16.35 -40.57 21.46
C VAL A 2 15.34 -39.99 20.44
N PHE A 3 15.58 -38.93 19.66
CA PHE A 3 16.77 -38.28 19.05
C PHE A 3 16.52 -36.75 18.97
N ASN A 4 17.39 -35.79 19.31
CA ASN A 4 18.75 -35.37 18.90
C ASN A 4 18.88 -34.73 17.49
N TRP A 5 19.34 -33.48 17.48
CA TRP A 5 19.68 -32.62 16.34
C TRP A 5 21.04 -33.01 15.71
N LYS A 6 21.14 -33.08 14.37
CA LYS A 6 22.21 -32.45 13.52
C LYS A 6 22.21 -32.99 12.08
N LEU A 7 22.08 -32.05 11.13
CA LEU A 7 22.80 -31.89 9.85
C LEU A 7 23.51 -33.10 9.22
N LEU A 8 23.18 -33.40 7.95
CA LEU A 8 24.09 -33.33 6.79
C LEU A 8 23.37 -33.71 5.46
N LEU A 9 23.43 -32.75 4.52
CA LEU A 9 23.61 -32.82 3.06
C LEU A 9 23.01 -33.97 2.21
N LEU A 10 22.21 -33.52 1.24
CA LEU A 10 22.17 -33.90 -0.19
C LEU A 10 22.17 -35.40 -0.53
N ASP A 11 21.06 -35.86 -1.12
CA ASP A 11 21.19 -36.44 -2.45
C ASP A 11 20.00 -36.15 -3.37
N TYR A 12 20.35 -35.86 -4.61
CA TYR A 12 19.54 -35.35 -5.70
C TYR A 12 18.92 -36.55 -6.42
N SER A 13 17.60 -36.73 -6.42
CA SER A 13 16.95 -37.62 -7.39
C SER A 13 15.58 -37.07 -7.78
N GLY A 14 15.43 -36.86 -9.09
CA GLY A 14 14.28 -36.25 -9.71
C GLY A 14 13.01 -37.05 -9.50
N ALA A 15 11.98 -36.38 -8.99
CA ALA A 15 10.60 -36.81 -9.11
C ALA A 15 9.72 -35.58 -9.37
N LYS A 16 9.25 -35.48 -10.63
CA LYS A 16 8.18 -34.57 -11.04
C LYS A 16 6.98 -34.77 -10.12
N ARG A 17 6.58 -33.74 -9.36
CA ARG A 17 5.26 -33.70 -8.72
C ARG A 17 4.30 -32.87 -9.57
N PRO A 18 3.05 -33.32 -9.77
CA PRO A 18 2.09 -32.65 -10.64
C PRO A 18 1.54 -31.36 -9.99
N LEU A 19 1.25 -30.39 -10.86
CA LEU A 19 0.88 -28.98 -10.67
C LEU A 19 -0.40 -28.66 -9.85
N LEU A 20 -0.90 -29.55 -9.00
CA LEU A 20 -2.26 -29.41 -8.41
C LEU A 20 -2.34 -29.18 -6.89
N GLY A 21 -1.21 -29.05 -6.18
CA GLY A 21 -1.21 -28.93 -4.70
C GLY A 21 -0.97 -27.53 -4.10
N ILE A 22 -0.73 -26.49 -4.89
CA ILE A 22 -0.30 -25.17 -4.36
C ILE A 22 -1.47 -24.17 -4.21
N LEU A 23 -2.64 -24.47 -4.78
CA LEU A 23 -3.80 -23.58 -4.69
C LEU A 23 -4.49 -23.59 -3.31
N GLU A 24 -4.27 -24.61 -2.47
CA GLU A 24 -4.98 -24.75 -1.18
C GLU A 24 -4.23 -24.21 0.05
N ILE A 25 -2.95 -23.82 -0.08
CA ILE A 25 -2.19 -23.27 1.08
C ILE A 25 -2.40 -21.76 1.23
N ILE A 26 -2.99 -21.07 0.24
CA ILE A 26 -3.13 -19.61 0.24
C ILE A 26 -4.48 -19.13 0.83
N SER A 27 -5.40 -20.04 1.21
CA SER A 27 -6.74 -19.66 1.68
C SER A 27 -6.88 -19.45 3.20
N ALA A 28 -5.80 -19.42 3.98
CA ALA A 28 -5.93 -19.42 5.44
C ALA A 28 -4.97 -18.50 6.21
N THR A 29 -4.77 -17.25 5.78
CA THR A 29 -4.36 -16.16 6.68
C THR A 29 -4.98 -14.83 6.23
N HIS A 30 -5.73 -14.19 7.13
CA HIS A 30 -6.38 -12.90 6.92
C HIS A 30 -5.32 -11.78 6.89
N ALA A 31 -5.01 -11.22 5.71
CA ALA A 31 -4.39 -9.91 5.54
C ALA A 31 -4.73 -9.38 4.13
N GLU A 32 -5.64 -8.41 4.07
CA GLU A 32 -6.38 -8.02 2.85
C GLU A 32 -5.57 -7.15 1.87
N SER A 33 -5.58 -7.58 0.61
CA SER A 33 -5.31 -6.86 -0.65
C SER A 33 -3.92 -6.24 -0.93
N HIS A 34 -3.22 -5.67 0.05
CA HIS A 34 -1.93 -5.00 -0.20
C HIS A 34 -0.75 -5.97 -0.40
N PHE A 35 -0.81 -7.15 0.23
CA PHE A 35 0.30 -8.10 0.25
C PHE A 35 0.35 -9.05 -0.95
N ARG A 36 -0.74 -9.23 -1.72
CA ARG A 36 -0.72 -10.17 -2.87
C ARG A 36 0.21 -9.73 -4.00
N HIS A 37 0.43 -8.42 -4.17
CA HIS A 37 1.30 -7.90 -5.24
C HIS A 37 2.78 -7.88 -4.86
N GLU A 38 3.11 -7.60 -3.58
CA GLU A 38 4.46 -7.83 -3.08
C GLU A 38 4.79 -9.32 -3.03
N LEU A 39 3.82 -10.21 -2.78
CA LEU A 39 4.02 -11.66 -2.75
C LEU A 39 4.54 -12.26 -4.06
N VAL A 40 4.29 -11.67 -5.24
CA VAL A 40 4.85 -12.20 -6.51
C VAL A 40 6.34 -11.87 -6.63
N ILE A 41 6.75 -10.66 -6.22
CA ILE A 41 8.16 -10.24 -6.19
C ILE A 41 8.88 -10.93 -5.02
N MET A 42 8.22 -11.01 -3.86
CA MET A 42 8.71 -11.74 -2.69
C MET A 42 8.82 -13.24 -2.97
N ALA A 43 7.91 -13.85 -3.74
CA ALA A 43 8.02 -15.25 -4.20
C ALA A 43 9.18 -15.45 -5.18
N ALA A 44 9.46 -14.47 -6.05
CA ALA A 44 10.66 -14.47 -6.89
C ALA A 44 11.96 -14.37 -6.07
N SER A 45 11.94 -13.68 -4.93
CA SER A 45 13.08 -13.58 -4.01
C SER A 45 13.14 -14.66 -2.92
N SER A 46 12.02 -15.34 -2.61
CA SER A 46 11.91 -16.32 -1.51
C SER A 46 11.84 -17.78 -2.00
N ASN A 47 11.68 -18.00 -3.30
CA ASN A 47 11.78 -19.32 -3.91
C ASN A 47 12.89 -19.33 -4.99
N PRO A 48 14.15 -19.65 -4.63
CA PRO A 48 15.31 -19.55 -5.52
C PRO A 48 15.32 -20.55 -6.71
N GLY A 49 14.18 -21.19 -7.03
CA GLY A 49 14.07 -22.25 -8.02
C GLY A 49 13.25 -21.93 -9.28
N ILE A 50 12.54 -20.79 -9.37
CA ILE A 50 11.72 -20.47 -10.55
C ILE A 50 12.46 -19.47 -11.45
N PRO A 51 12.84 -19.84 -12.69
CA PRO A 51 13.48 -18.93 -13.63
C PRO A 51 12.60 -17.72 -13.96
N VAL A 52 13.20 -16.54 -14.06
CA VAL A 52 12.51 -15.27 -14.42
C VAL A 52 11.72 -15.40 -15.73
N ASP A 53 12.23 -16.14 -16.71
CA ASP A 53 11.57 -16.35 -17.99
C ASP A 53 10.28 -17.17 -17.86
N GLU A 54 10.25 -18.15 -16.97
CA GLU A 54 9.05 -18.94 -16.67
C GLU A 54 7.96 -18.07 -16.02
N MET A 55 8.37 -17.17 -15.12
CA MET A 55 7.46 -16.19 -14.52
C MET A 55 6.91 -15.20 -15.57
N LYS A 56 7.74 -14.71 -16.49
CA LYS A 56 7.28 -13.84 -17.59
C LYS A 56 6.29 -14.57 -18.49
N MET A 57 6.55 -15.82 -18.83
CA MET A 57 5.67 -16.63 -19.67
C MET A 57 4.32 -16.86 -18.99
N THR A 58 4.33 -17.21 -17.71
CA THR A 58 3.12 -17.40 -16.91
C THR A 58 2.27 -16.13 -16.85
N ASN A 59 2.90 -14.99 -16.57
CA ASN A 59 2.20 -13.70 -16.52
C ASN A 59 1.69 -13.24 -17.90
N ARG A 60 2.38 -13.59 -19.00
CA ARG A 60 1.86 -13.37 -20.38
C ARG A 60 0.60 -14.17 -20.65
N ILE A 61 0.55 -15.43 -20.22
CA ILE A 61 -0.66 -16.26 -20.35
C ILE A 61 -1.81 -15.66 -19.53
N MET A 62 -1.54 -15.30 -18.26
CA MET A 62 -2.53 -14.66 -17.40
C MET A 62 -3.06 -13.36 -18.03
N CYS A 63 -2.17 -12.52 -18.55
CA CYS A 63 -2.54 -11.24 -19.15
C CYS A 63 -3.32 -11.40 -20.45
N PHE A 64 -2.76 -12.08 -21.46
CA PHE A 64 -3.29 -12.06 -22.82
C PHE A 64 -4.30 -13.16 -23.12
N GLN A 65 -4.12 -14.35 -22.53
CA GLN A 65 -5.04 -15.47 -22.79
C GLN A 65 -6.17 -15.50 -21.77
N ARG A 66 -5.86 -15.32 -20.48
CA ARG A 66 -6.84 -15.38 -19.39
C ARG A 66 -7.47 -14.03 -19.07
N LYS A 67 -6.98 -12.94 -19.66
CA LYS A 67 -7.49 -11.56 -19.48
C LYS A 67 -7.54 -11.15 -18.00
N GLN A 68 -6.51 -11.53 -17.25
CA GLN A 68 -6.40 -11.23 -15.82
C GLN A 68 -5.54 -9.99 -15.62
N ALA A 69 -6.11 -8.98 -14.95
CA ALA A 69 -5.43 -7.72 -14.66
C ALA A 69 -4.14 -7.91 -13.84
N ASP A 70 -4.16 -8.81 -12.85
CA ASP A 70 -2.99 -9.12 -12.01
C ASP A 70 -1.81 -9.65 -12.84
N GLY A 71 -2.08 -10.49 -13.84
CA GLY A 71 -1.04 -11.00 -14.73
C GLY A 71 -0.43 -9.91 -15.60
N CYS A 72 -1.25 -8.98 -16.11
CA CYS A 72 -0.76 -7.83 -16.88
C CYS A 72 0.05 -6.86 -16.00
N PHE A 73 -0.41 -6.61 -14.78
CA PHE A 73 0.27 -5.77 -13.82
C PHE A 73 1.60 -6.36 -13.37
N ALA A 74 1.64 -7.65 -13.03
CA ALA A 74 2.88 -8.36 -12.68
C ALA A 74 3.88 -8.33 -13.84
N LEU A 75 3.42 -8.57 -15.08
CA LEU A 75 4.27 -8.43 -16.26
C LEU A 75 4.81 -7.00 -16.43
N GLY A 76 3.99 -5.99 -16.16
CA GLY A 76 4.41 -4.58 -16.12
C GLY A 76 5.48 -4.31 -15.07
N ASN A 77 5.33 -4.85 -13.86
CA ASN A 77 6.32 -4.75 -12.78
C ASN A 77 7.65 -5.40 -13.18
N MET A 78 7.61 -6.55 -13.84
CA MET A 78 8.81 -7.23 -14.36
C MET A 78 9.52 -6.39 -15.42
N PHE A 79 8.78 -5.83 -16.39
CA PHE A 79 9.38 -4.93 -17.37
C PHE A 79 9.98 -3.68 -16.71
N SER A 80 9.32 -3.13 -15.69
CA SER A 80 9.79 -1.94 -14.99
C SER A 80 11.04 -2.17 -14.14
N GLN A 81 11.15 -3.31 -13.45
CA GLN A 81 12.14 -3.51 -12.38
C GLN A 81 13.28 -4.45 -12.78
N ILE A 82 13.02 -5.40 -13.69
CA ILE A 82 13.99 -6.42 -14.09
C ILE A 82 14.60 -6.05 -15.44
N ASP A 83 13.76 -5.70 -16.41
CA ASP A 83 14.22 -5.49 -17.79
C ASP A 83 14.61 -4.04 -18.08
N ASP A 84 14.36 -3.12 -17.13
CA ASP A 84 14.49 -1.67 -17.30
C ASP A 84 13.76 -1.14 -18.56
N ARG A 85 12.60 -1.73 -18.84
CA ARG A 85 11.71 -1.44 -19.97
C ARG A 85 10.49 -0.64 -19.52
N GLY A 86 10.76 0.58 -19.05
CA GLY A 86 9.71 1.50 -18.61
C GLY A 86 8.67 1.80 -19.69
N ASP A 87 9.06 1.84 -20.97
CA ASP A 87 8.16 2.02 -22.12
C ASP A 87 7.08 0.92 -22.20
N LYS A 88 7.50 -0.34 -22.05
CA LYS A 88 6.59 -1.50 -22.08
C LYS A 88 5.74 -1.58 -20.82
N ALA A 89 6.34 -1.30 -19.67
CA ALA A 89 5.65 -1.27 -18.39
C ALA A 89 4.52 -0.22 -18.40
N ALA A 90 4.80 1.01 -18.85
CA ALA A 90 3.82 2.08 -18.95
C ALA A 90 2.61 1.70 -19.83
N LYS A 91 2.86 1.09 -20.99
CA LYS A 91 1.79 0.61 -21.89
C LYS A 91 0.92 -0.46 -21.23
N LEU A 92 1.53 -1.40 -20.51
CA LEU A 92 0.79 -2.43 -19.77
C LEU A 92 -0.02 -1.81 -18.62
N TYR A 93 0.56 -0.91 -17.84
CA TYR A 93 -0.16 -0.22 -16.78
C TYR A 93 -1.34 0.59 -17.32
N GLN A 94 -1.16 1.30 -18.43
CA GLN A 94 -2.23 2.05 -19.07
C GLN A 94 -3.35 1.13 -19.54
N HIS A 95 -3.02 0.12 -20.34
CA HIS A 95 -3.99 -0.86 -20.79
C HIS A 95 -4.76 -1.49 -19.63
N THR A 96 -4.05 -1.87 -18.56
CA THR A 96 -4.66 -2.57 -17.42
C THR A 96 -5.54 -1.63 -16.59
N CYS A 97 -5.08 -0.39 -16.37
CA CYS A 97 -5.84 0.66 -15.68
C CYS A 97 -7.14 0.99 -16.42
N GLU A 98 -7.07 1.18 -17.74
CA GLU A 98 -8.21 1.63 -18.56
C GLU A 98 -9.19 0.49 -18.87
N THR A 99 -8.70 -0.73 -19.05
CA THR A 99 -9.54 -1.87 -19.45
C THR A 99 -10.19 -2.57 -18.26
N TYR A 100 -9.44 -2.73 -17.16
CA TYR A 100 -9.90 -3.51 -16.01
C TYR A 100 -10.19 -2.68 -14.77
N ASN A 101 -10.08 -1.35 -14.85
CA ASN A 101 -10.19 -0.46 -13.70
C ASN A 101 -9.24 -0.90 -12.56
N HIS A 102 -8.03 -1.33 -12.92
CA HIS A 102 -7.09 -1.90 -11.97
C HIS A 102 -6.34 -0.80 -11.21
N GLY A 103 -6.72 -0.58 -9.95
CA GLY A 103 -6.18 0.49 -9.10
C GLY A 103 -4.66 0.56 -9.03
N PRO A 104 -3.93 -0.54 -8.75
CA PRO A 104 -2.47 -0.55 -8.73
C PRO A 104 -1.85 -0.15 -10.07
N SER A 105 -2.40 -0.58 -11.21
CA SER A 105 -1.88 -0.16 -12.51
C SER A 105 -2.04 1.35 -12.73
N CYS A 106 -3.18 1.91 -12.34
CA CYS A 106 -3.39 3.37 -12.40
C CYS A 106 -2.41 4.11 -11.48
N PHE A 107 -2.18 3.60 -10.28
CA PHE A 107 -1.20 4.13 -9.33
C PHE A 107 0.23 4.15 -9.91
N TYR A 108 0.69 3.03 -10.46
CA TYR A 108 2.02 2.95 -11.06
C TYR A 108 2.17 3.85 -12.27
N LEU A 109 1.16 3.89 -13.16
CA LEU A 109 1.16 4.81 -14.29
C LEU A 109 1.19 6.28 -13.85
N SER A 110 0.47 6.64 -12.78
CA SER A 110 0.52 7.99 -12.21
C SER A 110 1.94 8.36 -11.76
N ASN A 111 2.64 7.43 -11.09
CA ASN A 111 4.03 7.62 -10.68
C ASN A 111 4.98 7.75 -11.87
N TYR A 112 4.71 7.08 -12.99
CA TYR A 112 5.49 7.24 -14.22
C TYR A 112 5.41 8.66 -14.78
N PHE A 113 4.22 9.27 -14.78
CA PHE A 113 4.05 10.69 -15.14
C PHE A 113 4.63 11.65 -14.10
N PHE A 114 4.72 11.24 -12.82
CA PHE A 114 5.32 12.06 -11.78
C PHE A 114 6.85 12.10 -11.87
N PHE A 115 7.49 10.95 -12.06
CA PHE A 115 8.95 10.80 -12.09
C PHE A 115 9.57 10.85 -13.49
N ALA A 116 8.77 10.92 -14.56
CA ALA A 116 9.22 10.77 -15.96
C ALA A 116 10.01 9.48 -16.18
N ARG A 117 9.35 8.33 -15.99
CA ARG A 117 9.92 7.00 -16.25
C ARG A 117 9.55 6.48 -17.64
N GLY A 118 10.47 5.72 -18.24
CA GLY A 118 10.33 5.23 -19.61
C GLY A 118 10.41 6.37 -20.62
N GLU A 119 9.60 6.31 -21.68
CA GLU A 119 9.49 7.36 -22.70
C GLU A 119 8.55 8.52 -22.28
N LEU A 120 7.95 8.43 -21.09
CA LEU A 120 6.98 9.42 -20.61
C LEU A 120 7.69 10.63 -20.00
N ARG A 121 7.21 11.82 -20.37
CA ARG A 121 7.62 13.09 -19.75
C ARG A 121 6.77 13.40 -18.52
N LYS A 122 7.27 14.29 -17.67
CA LYS A 122 6.51 14.80 -16.53
C LYS A 122 5.22 15.46 -17.02
N ASP A 123 4.09 15.04 -16.47
CA ASP A 123 2.76 15.57 -16.81
C ASP A 123 1.88 15.55 -15.57
N THR A 124 1.69 16.72 -14.95
CA THR A 124 0.90 16.86 -13.72
C THR A 124 -0.57 16.52 -13.93
N LYS A 125 -1.12 16.81 -15.12
CA LYS A 125 -2.53 16.54 -15.42
C LYS A 125 -2.77 15.04 -15.49
N LYS A 126 -1.92 14.31 -16.22
CA LYS A 126 -1.99 12.84 -16.29
C LYS A 126 -1.68 12.18 -14.96
N PHE A 127 -0.68 12.66 -14.22
CA PHE A 127 -0.42 12.20 -12.86
C PHE A 127 -1.68 12.27 -12.00
N LEU A 128 -2.33 13.43 -11.93
CA LEU A 128 -3.55 13.62 -11.13
C LEU A 128 -4.72 12.78 -11.64
N GLU A 129 -4.88 12.67 -12.95
CA GLU A 129 -5.92 11.85 -13.57
C GLU A 129 -5.80 10.39 -13.15
N TYR A 130 -4.62 9.79 -13.36
CA TYR A 130 -4.40 8.37 -13.06
C TYR A 130 -4.33 8.09 -11.56
N ALA A 131 -3.80 9.02 -10.76
CA ALA A 131 -3.80 8.87 -9.31
C ALA A 131 -5.25 8.91 -8.76
N LYS A 132 -6.12 9.80 -9.28
CA LYS A 132 -7.55 9.84 -8.93
C LYS A 132 -8.26 8.55 -9.33
N LYS A 133 -8.03 8.04 -10.54
CA LYS A 133 -8.54 6.74 -10.99
C LYS A 133 -8.07 5.61 -10.06
N GLY A 134 -6.78 5.56 -9.73
CA GLY A 134 -6.24 4.57 -8.80
C GLY A 134 -6.92 4.60 -7.44
N CYS A 135 -7.13 5.79 -6.88
CA CYS A 135 -7.83 5.96 -5.61
C CYS A 135 -9.31 5.55 -5.73
N GLN A 136 -10.00 5.92 -6.81
CA GLN A 136 -11.37 5.48 -7.10
C GLN A 136 -11.48 3.95 -7.17
N TYR A 137 -10.47 3.29 -7.75
CA TYR A 137 -10.38 1.84 -7.89
C TYR A 137 -9.73 1.16 -6.69
N GLN A 138 -10.00 1.68 -5.49
CA GLN A 138 -9.64 1.07 -4.21
C GLN A 138 -8.14 0.82 -4.01
N CYS A 139 -7.26 1.58 -4.67
CA CYS A 139 -5.84 1.57 -4.37
C CYS A 139 -5.52 2.63 -3.31
N ALA A 140 -5.35 2.20 -2.06
CA ALA A 140 -5.04 3.11 -0.97
C ALA A 140 -3.72 3.88 -1.19
N GLY A 141 -2.72 3.24 -1.81
CA GLY A 141 -1.46 3.88 -2.20
C GLY A 141 -1.66 5.09 -3.12
N ALA A 142 -2.64 5.03 -4.04
CA ALA A 142 -2.98 6.16 -4.89
C ALA A 142 -3.64 7.31 -4.11
N CYS A 143 -4.53 7.00 -3.16
CA CYS A 143 -5.11 8.00 -2.28
C CYS A 143 -4.03 8.66 -1.41
N MET A 144 -3.10 7.86 -0.86
CA MET A 144 -1.98 8.37 -0.07
C MET A 144 -1.07 9.29 -0.89
N LEU A 145 -0.81 8.94 -2.16
CA LEU A 145 -0.03 9.77 -3.07
C LEU A 145 -0.72 11.10 -3.39
N LEU A 146 -2.05 11.09 -3.59
CA LEU A 146 -2.83 12.32 -3.75
C LEU A 146 -2.80 13.17 -2.49
N ALA A 147 -2.95 12.56 -1.31
CA ALA A 147 -2.90 13.27 -0.05
C ALA A 147 -1.54 13.97 0.14
N ALA A 148 -0.44 13.26 -0.14
CA ALA A 148 0.91 13.81 -0.12
C ALA A 148 1.09 14.93 -1.14
N PHE A 149 0.51 14.80 -2.33
CA PHE A 149 0.59 15.81 -3.37
C PHE A 149 -0.11 17.13 -2.97
N PHE A 150 -1.29 17.07 -2.32
CA PHE A 150 -2.00 18.27 -1.85
C PHE A 150 -1.47 18.82 -0.52
N HIS A 151 -0.61 18.07 0.18
CA HIS A 151 -0.19 18.39 1.53
C HIS A 151 0.75 19.62 1.53
N PRO A 152 0.45 20.67 2.31
CA PRO A 152 1.12 21.97 2.22
C PRO A 152 2.61 21.95 2.61
N ALA A 153 3.04 20.97 3.42
CA ALA A 153 4.44 20.79 3.81
C ALA A 153 5.35 20.27 2.67
N HIS A 154 4.82 19.67 1.60
CA HIS A 154 5.63 19.21 0.47
C HIS A 154 5.84 20.34 -0.53
N THR A 155 6.72 21.30 -0.19
CA THR A 155 7.02 22.49 -1.01
C THR A 155 8.03 22.26 -2.14
N ARG A 156 8.42 21.01 -2.42
CA ARG A 156 9.50 20.71 -3.36
C ARG A 156 9.18 19.58 -4.34
N ILE A 157 7.96 19.58 -4.87
CA ILE A 157 7.63 18.72 -6.00
C ILE A 157 8.21 19.34 -7.27
N PRO A 158 9.08 18.65 -8.02
CA PRO A 158 9.86 19.23 -9.13
C PRO A 158 9.04 19.28 -10.43
N PHE A 159 7.83 19.85 -10.40
CA PHE A 159 7.10 20.27 -11.59
C PHE A 159 7.53 21.70 -11.91
N ARG A 160 7.98 21.92 -13.15
CA ARG A 160 8.76 23.11 -13.55
C ARG A 160 7.89 24.27 -14.06
N ASP A 161 6.58 24.06 -14.15
CA ASP A 161 5.63 25.08 -14.60
C ASP A 161 4.84 25.60 -13.40
N ASP A 162 5.34 26.69 -12.84
CA ASP A 162 4.84 27.39 -11.64
C ASP A 162 3.47 28.08 -11.85
N SER A 163 2.81 27.92 -13.01
CA SER A 163 1.53 28.60 -13.30
C SER A 163 0.29 27.88 -12.74
N ASP A 164 0.38 26.59 -12.39
CA ASP A 164 -0.73 25.81 -11.81
C ASP A 164 -0.56 25.59 -10.29
N MET A 165 0.47 26.16 -9.67
CA MET A 165 0.86 25.90 -8.27
C MET A 165 -0.02 26.65 -7.24
N LYS A 166 -1.32 26.33 -7.26
CA LYS A 166 -2.27 26.62 -6.17
C LYS A 166 -2.79 25.30 -5.56
N MET A 167 -1.89 24.33 -5.38
CA MET A 167 -2.23 22.96 -4.94
C MET A 167 -1.81 22.67 -3.51
N LYS A 168 -2.05 23.62 -2.62
CA LYS A 168 -2.03 23.40 -1.17
C LYS A 168 -3.46 23.45 -0.69
N ASP A 169 -4.00 22.29 -0.36
CA ASP A 169 -5.37 22.18 0.11
C ASP A 169 -5.39 21.10 1.19
N PHE A 170 -5.22 21.56 2.43
CA PHE A 170 -5.14 20.66 3.57
C PHE A 170 -6.45 19.88 3.75
N SER A 171 -7.59 20.48 3.43
CA SER A 171 -8.88 19.79 3.44
C SER A 171 -8.86 18.60 2.47
N LYS A 172 -8.41 18.79 1.22
CA LYS A 172 -8.26 17.68 0.26
C LYS A 172 -7.25 16.63 0.74
N THR A 173 -6.16 17.04 1.38
CA THR A 173 -5.20 16.11 1.98
C THR A 173 -5.88 15.21 2.99
N VAL A 174 -6.70 15.77 3.88
CA VAL A 174 -7.46 14.98 4.87
C VAL A 174 -8.47 14.07 4.18
N ASP A 175 -9.23 14.56 3.19
CA ASP A 175 -10.20 13.73 2.45
C ASP A 175 -9.54 12.48 1.84
N TYR A 176 -8.34 12.61 1.29
CA TYR A 176 -7.62 11.46 0.72
C TYR A 176 -7.05 10.53 1.79
N TYR A 177 -6.62 11.04 2.95
CA TYR A 177 -6.27 10.18 4.09
C TYR A 177 -7.48 9.42 4.63
N GLU A 178 -8.65 10.04 4.72
CA GLU A 178 -9.90 9.37 5.11
C GLU A 178 -10.24 8.26 4.10
N LYS A 179 -10.13 8.51 2.80
CA LYS A 179 -10.35 7.48 1.76
C LYS A 179 -9.36 6.33 1.85
N ALA A 180 -8.07 6.61 2.05
CA ALA A 180 -7.08 5.55 2.27
C ALA A 180 -7.42 4.73 3.51
N CYS A 181 -7.85 5.37 4.59
CA CYS A 181 -8.28 4.70 5.80
C CYS A 181 -9.53 3.83 5.61
N GLN A 182 -10.49 4.27 4.78
CA GLN A 182 -11.65 3.46 4.42
C GLN A 182 -11.24 2.13 3.77
N MET A 183 -10.13 2.13 3.01
CA MET A 183 -9.50 0.95 2.40
C MET A 183 -8.56 0.18 3.34
N ASN A 184 -8.73 0.33 4.66
CA ASN A 184 -7.92 -0.31 5.71
C ASN A 184 -6.42 0.02 5.67
N ASN A 185 -6.02 1.10 5.00
CA ASN A 185 -4.65 1.59 5.08
C ASN A 185 -4.41 2.25 6.44
N SER A 186 -3.67 1.56 7.29
CA SER A 186 -3.45 1.93 8.68
C SER A 186 -2.67 3.24 8.83
N GLU A 187 -1.69 3.50 7.95
CA GLU A 187 -0.98 4.78 7.90
C GLU A 187 -1.92 5.95 7.55
N GLY A 188 -2.78 5.77 6.55
CA GLY A 188 -3.81 6.73 6.16
C GLY A 188 -4.77 7.04 7.30
N CYS A 189 -5.18 6.02 8.06
CA CYS A 189 -5.96 6.20 9.28
C CYS A 189 -5.22 7.05 10.32
N VAL A 190 -3.95 6.76 10.62
CA VAL A 190 -3.16 7.57 11.56
C VAL A 190 -3.04 9.02 11.09
N LYS A 191 -2.80 9.26 9.79
CA LYS A 191 -2.67 10.61 9.25
C LYS A 191 -4.00 11.38 9.29
N ALA A 192 -5.13 10.74 8.96
CA ALA A 192 -6.45 11.34 9.09
C ALA A 192 -6.77 11.70 10.54
N GLY A 193 -6.56 10.75 11.47
CA GLY A 193 -6.75 10.99 12.89
C GLY A 193 -5.85 12.11 13.41
N SER A 194 -4.59 12.16 12.99
CA SER A 194 -3.65 13.20 13.41
C SER A 194 -4.07 14.59 12.89
N ALA A 195 -4.58 14.68 11.65
CA ALA A 195 -5.08 15.93 11.12
C ALA A 195 -6.25 16.47 11.95
N TYR A 196 -7.16 15.60 12.40
CA TYR A 196 -8.24 15.99 13.31
C TYR A 196 -7.77 16.26 14.74
N LEU A 197 -6.79 15.51 15.26
CA LEU A 197 -6.29 15.66 16.62
C LEU A 197 -5.53 16.97 16.82
N TYR A 198 -4.76 17.42 15.81
CA TYR A 198 -3.95 18.63 15.92
C TYR A 198 -4.59 19.84 15.25
N GLY A 199 -5.43 19.62 14.23
CA GLY A 199 -5.87 20.69 13.34
C GLY A 199 -4.72 21.31 12.56
N ALA A 200 -5.05 22.31 11.74
CA ALA A 200 -4.11 23.18 11.06
C ALA A 200 -4.76 24.56 10.88
N THR A 201 -4.76 25.37 11.95
CA THR A 201 -5.45 26.67 12.00
C THR A 201 -4.94 27.66 10.95
N ASN A 202 -3.63 27.63 10.66
CA ASN A 202 -3.01 28.40 9.58
C ASN A 202 -3.46 27.99 8.16
N LEU A 203 -4.18 26.88 8.05
CA LEU A 203 -4.71 26.31 6.81
C LEU A 203 -6.24 26.17 6.84
N ASN A 204 -6.90 26.86 7.78
CA ASN A 204 -8.36 26.85 7.99
C ASN A 204 -8.94 25.44 8.20
N PHE A 205 -8.21 24.60 8.94
CA PHE A 205 -8.70 23.28 9.31
C PHE A 205 -8.73 23.15 10.83
N ASP A 206 -9.93 23.11 11.39
CA ASP A 206 -10.11 23.10 12.84
C ASP A 206 -9.84 21.74 13.45
N LYS A 207 -9.30 21.77 14.66
CA LYS A 207 -9.11 20.57 15.48
C LYS A 207 -10.47 19.97 15.83
N ASN A 208 -10.59 18.66 15.70
CA ASN A 208 -11.73 17.86 16.16
C ASN A 208 -11.23 16.55 16.79
N GLU A 209 -10.89 16.60 18.07
CA GLU A 209 -10.31 15.46 18.79
C GLU A 209 -11.26 14.26 18.83
N ALA A 210 -12.58 14.50 18.95
CA ALA A 210 -13.58 13.43 18.96
C ALA A 210 -13.61 12.64 17.64
N LYS A 211 -13.44 13.35 16.51
CA LYS A 211 -13.37 12.72 15.18
C LYS A 211 -12.05 11.96 14.96
N ALA A 212 -10.99 12.26 15.70
CA ALA A 212 -9.69 11.60 15.57
C ALA A 212 -9.71 10.14 16.09
N LEU A 213 -10.44 9.89 17.18
CA LEU A 213 -10.40 8.61 17.91
C LEU A 213 -10.78 7.38 17.07
N PRO A 214 -11.90 7.39 16.30
CA PRO A 214 -12.26 6.27 15.45
C PRO A 214 -11.16 5.91 14.43
N TYR A 215 -10.43 6.90 13.91
CA TYR A 215 -9.33 6.66 12.99
C TYR A 215 -8.14 5.97 13.66
N PHE A 216 -7.77 6.38 14.87
CA PHE A 216 -6.69 5.73 15.61
C PHE A 216 -7.04 4.31 16.05
N ILE A 217 -8.28 4.08 16.46
CA ILE A 217 -8.80 2.73 16.75
C ILE A 217 -8.70 1.85 15.50
N LYS A 218 -9.19 2.33 14.35
CA LYS A 218 -9.11 1.57 13.10
C LYS A 218 -7.68 1.30 12.67
N ALA A 219 -6.75 2.25 12.85
CA ALA A 219 -5.33 2.02 12.60
C ALA A 219 -4.75 0.92 13.50
N CYS A 220 -5.09 0.95 14.80
CA CYS A 220 -4.67 -0.04 15.77
C CYS A 220 -5.18 -1.45 15.43
N GLU A 221 -6.44 -1.57 15.02
CA GLU A 221 -7.06 -2.84 14.59
C GLU A 221 -6.40 -3.40 13.33
N ASN A 222 -5.86 -2.54 12.47
CA ASN A 222 -5.09 -2.91 11.29
C ASN A 222 -3.57 -3.07 11.56
N GLY A 223 -3.17 -3.27 12.82
CA GLY A 223 -1.79 -3.60 13.19
C GLY A 223 -0.81 -2.41 13.19
N GLU A 224 -1.30 -1.18 13.11
CA GLU A 224 -0.46 0.01 13.26
C GLU A 224 -0.35 0.42 14.73
N GLY A 225 0.81 0.14 15.32
CA GLY A 225 1.09 0.43 16.71
C GLY A 225 0.94 1.92 17.04
N LEU A 226 1.30 2.82 16.11
CA LEU A 226 1.10 4.26 16.34
C LEU A 226 -0.38 4.62 16.53
N GLY A 227 -1.30 3.93 15.84
CA GLY A 227 -2.73 4.05 16.06
C GLY A 227 -3.14 3.68 17.50
N CYS A 228 -2.62 2.56 18.02
CA CYS A 228 -2.90 2.15 19.40
C CYS A 228 -2.36 3.16 20.43
N ALA A 229 -1.14 3.67 20.22
CA ALA A 229 -0.54 4.64 21.13
C ALA A 229 -1.33 5.97 21.18
N LEU A 230 -1.87 6.41 20.03
CA LEU A 230 -2.68 7.62 19.96
C LEU A 230 -4.08 7.41 20.56
N ALA A 231 -4.70 6.24 20.36
CA ALA A 231 -5.95 5.87 21.04
C ALA A 231 -5.77 5.79 22.57
N TYR A 232 -4.68 5.16 23.04
CA TYR A 232 -4.29 5.15 24.46
C TYR A 232 -4.24 6.56 25.02
N ARG A 233 -3.55 7.47 24.33
CA ARG A 233 -3.39 8.86 24.76
C ARG A 233 -4.75 9.57 24.87
N GLN A 234 -5.64 9.41 23.88
CA GLN A 234 -6.95 10.07 23.94
C GLN A 234 -7.80 9.57 25.11
N TYR A 235 -7.81 8.27 25.39
CA TYR A 235 -8.55 7.73 26.54
C TYR A 235 -7.89 8.08 27.88
N LYS A 236 -6.56 8.18 27.95
CA LYS A 236 -5.85 8.58 29.17
C LYS A 236 -6.06 10.06 29.49
N ASP A 237 -5.88 10.92 28.50
CA ASP A 237 -5.87 12.37 28.67
C ASP A 237 -7.27 12.98 28.52
N GLY A 238 -8.27 12.21 28.06
CA GLY A 238 -9.65 12.68 27.82
C GLY A 238 -9.78 13.62 26.61
N LEU A 239 -8.97 13.42 25.56
CA LEU A 239 -8.93 14.31 24.39
C LEU A 239 -10.06 13.96 23.41
N GLY A 240 -11.13 14.76 23.39
CA GLY A 240 -12.30 14.53 22.55
C GLY A 240 -13.17 13.33 22.96
N VAL A 241 -12.89 12.73 24.11
CA VAL A 241 -13.63 11.60 24.70
C VAL A 241 -13.53 11.69 26.22
N GLN A 242 -14.47 11.09 26.95
CA GLN A 242 -14.31 10.94 28.40
C GLN A 242 -13.09 10.07 28.71
N ALA A 243 -12.28 10.51 29.67
CA ALA A 243 -11.14 9.72 30.10
C ALA A 243 -11.61 8.36 30.64
N ASP A 244 -10.97 7.29 30.17
CA ASP A 244 -11.27 5.91 30.55
C ASP A 244 -9.96 5.12 30.68
N GLN A 245 -9.58 4.87 31.93
CA GLN A 245 -8.34 4.17 32.27
C GLN A 245 -8.33 2.72 31.75
N LYS A 246 -9.49 2.04 31.75
CA LYS A 246 -9.56 0.64 31.28
C LYS A 246 -9.36 0.57 29.78
N LEU A 247 -9.98 1.49 29.02
CA LEU A 247 -9.76 1.58 27.58
C LEU A 247 -8.33 2.01 27.26
N ALA A 248 -7.76 2.95 28.01
CA ALA A 248 -6.35 3.31 27.85
C ALA A 248 -5.44 2.07 28.02
N GLU A 249 -5.56 1.34 29.13
CA GLU A 249 -4.76 0.13 29.39
C GLU A 249 -4.94 -0.94 28.30
N LEU A 250 -6.16 -1.12 27.78
CA LEU A 250 -6.44 -2.00 26.65
C LEU A 250 -5.60 -1.61 25.40
N TYR A 251 -5.61 -0.33 25.01
CA TYR A 251 -4.85 0.12 23.84
C TYR A 251 -3.33 0.12 24.08
N SER A 252 -2.88 0.31 25.32
CA SER A 252 -1.48 0.12 25.70
C SER A 252 -1.04 -1.34 25.53
N ALA A 253 -1.85 -2.29 25.99
CA ALA A 253 -1.56 -3.72 25.82
C ALA A 253 -1.56 -4.15 24.34
N LYS A 254 -2.49 -3.62 23.54
CA LYS A 254 -2.50 -3.84 22.08
C LYS A 254 -1.23 -3.31 21.40
N TYR A 255 -0.81 -2.10 21.74
CA TYR A 255 0.43 -1.49 21.24
C TYR A 255 1.65 -2.38 21.49
N GLU A 256 1.81 -2.86 22.73
CA GLU A 256 2.91 -3.75 23.08
C GLU A 256 2.86 -5.06 22.30
N ASN A 257 1.68 -5.65 22.13
CA ASN A 257 1.54 -6.91 21.40
C ASN A 257 1.97 -6.78 19.94
N ILE A 258 1.48 -5.74 19.25
CA ILE A 258 1.86 -5.44 17.86
C ILE A 258 3.38 -5.29 17.74
N ASN A 259 4.01 -4.56 18.67
CA ASN A 259 5.46 -4.35 18.64
C ASN A 259 6.26 -5.63 18.94
N ARG A 260 5.74 -6.51 19.81
CA ARG A 260 6.36 -7.82 20.06
C ARG A 260 6.29 -8.71 18.82
N GLU A 261 5.15 -8.72 18.13
CA GLU A 261 4.96 -9.50 16.89
C GLU A 261 5.85 -9.00 15.77
N LYS A 262 5.95 -7.67 15.57
CA LYS A 262 6.86 -7.07 14.58
C LYS A 262 8.34 -7.41 14.80
N LYS A 263 8.77 -7.61 16.05
CA LYS A 263 10.16 -8.01 16.37
C LYS A 263 10.44 -9.50 16.12
N ARG A 264 9.41 -10.32 15.96
CA ARG A 264 9.54 -11.77 15.75
C ARG A 264 9.61 -12.16 14.27
N GLN A 265 9.33 -11.22 13.37
CA GLN A 265 9.38 -11.37 11.92
C GLN A 265 10.74 -10.89 11.40
#